data_AF-A0A970Z6B9-F1
#
_entry.id   AF-A0A970Z6B9-F1
#
_cell.length_a   1.000
_cell.length_b   1.000
_cell.length_c   1.000
_cell.angle_alpha   90.00
_cell.angle_beta   90.00
_cell.angle_gamma   90.00
#
_symmetry.space_group_name_H-M   'P 1'
#
loop_
_entity.id
_entity.type
_entity.pdbx_description
1 polymer ?
#
loop_
_entity_poly.entity_id
_entity_poly.type
_entity_poly.pdbx_seq_one_letter_code
_entity_poly.pdbx_strand_id
1 'polypeptide(L)'
;MGSRAVLVGTVLAVVAAVGAACVPPPDPVVAIDMRAGGEFFSMPWPSDTRRAADGTLELDGLPGVDPLPGEDAQWPRTLLPGILDEAAASLDGFGVSTATYFHTLVGVKRGSLPSPSGSLGNRSNVMMFELDDPARRVPVLVDFQGPADRHRPGSLLTVLPYPGHPLRESTRYAVAVFDGLKVGQDQRPKPAPLLRQLDEPWTPGTGFDEDDWNLLRTQRDEVRRAVDSVTGWQPHDLLAFTVFTTQDVDGDTRAVADAIHSSPPPQVTVTDQSPCEPDPAARGTATSKLVGSVELTRWQEGPYPYHHHGGGIVVGPGGSAVPQATFAADFLLRLPCGEPPPSGWPLAVFITGTGGDASPNLPFTHEGWAVASIAPVYGFGRGVQLTPEMVQLGLSTLFDAQRLTMYNFLNPPAARANPIQQAAEFLEVLEAFEHLQVDGATVGATVPVRTDPARQVVSGQS
;
A
#
# COMPACT_ATOMS: atom_id res chain seq x y z
N MET A 1 18.92 72.49 -77.37
CA MET A 1 18.78 71.18 -78.01
C MET A 1 19.73 70.22 -77.32
N GLY A 2 19.23 69.12 -76.74
CA GLY A 2 20.07 68.13 -76.04
C GLY A 2 19.43 67.58 -74.77
N SER A 3 18.76 66.43 -74.93
CA SER A 3 18.21 65.43 -74.02
C SER A 3 18.37 65.53 -72.49
N ARG A 4 17.22 65.34 -71.81
CA ARG A 4 17.09 64.95 -70.40
C ARG A 4 17.56 63.50 -70.19
N ALA A 5 18.36 63.28 -69.15
CA ALA A 5 18.63 61.97 -68.57
C ALA A 5 18.17 61.98 -67.11
N VAL A 6 17.29 61.07 -66.74
CA VAL A 6 17.13 60.59 -65.35
C VAL A 6 16.83 59.09 -65.43
N LEU A 7 17.72 58.31 -64.83
CA LEU A 7 17.61 56.86 -64.66
C LEU A 7 16.35 56.50 -63.86
N VAL A 8 15.53 55.59 -64.39
CA VAL A 8 14.55 54.83 -63.61
C VAL A 8 15.22 53.52 -63.22
N GLY A 9 15.54 53.36 -61.93
CA GLY A 9 16.00 52.09 -61.37
C GLY A 9 14.81 51.20 -61.05
N THR A 10 14.65 50.10 -61.78
CA THR A 10 13.66 49.06 -61.50
C THR A 10 14.28 48.05 -60.54
N VAL A 11 13.82 48.01 -59.29
CA VAL A 11 14.13 46.91 -58.36
C VAL A 11 13.22 45.74 -58.69
N LEU A 12 13.79 44.65 -59.21
CA LEU A 12 13.09 43.37 -59.36
C LEU A 12 13.07 42.67 -57.99
N ALA A 13 11.91 42.63 -57.33
CA ALA A 13 11.70 41.77 -56.17
C ALA A 13 11.50 40.33 -56.66
N VAL A 14 12.53 39.49 -56.53
CA VAL A 14 12.39 38.04 -56.70
C VAL A 14 11.70 37.50 -55.45
N VAL A 15 10.40 37.23 -55.55
CA VAL A 15 9.67 36.44 -54.55
C VAL A 15 10.05 34.97 -54.80
N ALA A 16 11.02 34.47 -54.03
CA ALA A 16 11.28 33.05 -53.93
C ALA A 16 10.10 32.41 -53.19
N ALA A 17 9.17 31.81 -53.93
CA ALA A 17 8.18 30.91 -53.38
C ALA A 17 8.91 29.66 -52.85
N VAL A 18 9.27 29.67 -51.56
CA VAL A 18 9.67 28.45 -50.87
C VAL A 18 8.42 27.58 -50.79
N GLY A 19 8.28 26.65 -51.73
CA GLY A 19 7.30 25.59 -51.61
C GLY A 19 7.55 24.85 -50.31
N ALA A 20 6.64 24.97 -49.35
CA ALA A 20 6.60 24.11 -48.19
C ALA A 20 6.45 22.68 -48.71
N ALA A 21 7.55 21.95 -48.78
CA ALA A 21 7.50 20.52 -49.03
C ALA A 21 6.68 19.92 -47.88
N CYS A 22 5.47 19.42 -48.19
CA CYS A 22 4.69 18.60 -47.28
C CYS A 22 5.54 17.37 -46.93
N VAL A 23 6.23 17.42 -45.80
CA VAL A 23 6.84 16.24 -45.21
C VAL A 23 5.67 15.31 -44.89
N PRO A 24 5.62 14.09 -45.47
CA PRO A 24 4.55 13.15 -45.17
C PRO A 24 4.55 12.87 -43.67
N PRO A 25 3.37 12.76 -43.03
CA PRO A 25 3.30 12.42 -41.62
C PRO A 25 4.02 11.08 -41.39
N PRO A 26 4.74 10.93 -40.28
CA PRO A 26 5.52 9.72 -40.02
C PRO A 26 4.58 8.52 -39.84
N ASP A 27 5.05 7.34 -40.24
CA ASP A 27 4.24 6.12 -40.22
C ASP A 27 3.74 5.79 -38.80
N PRO A 28 2.48 5.35 -38.64
CA PRO A 28 1.98 5.02 -37.32
C PRO A 28 2.64 3.75 -36.75
N VAL A 29 2.89 3.75 -35.45
CA VAL A 29 3.76 2.78 -34.76
C VAL A 29 3.03 2.08 -33.61
N VAL A 30 3.35 0.81 -33.35
CA VAL A 30 2.89 0.12 -32.12
C VAL A 30 3.58 0.78 -30.93
N ALA A 31 2.79 1.36 -30.03
CA ALA A 31 3.33 2.18 -28.94
C ALA A 31 3.62 1.38 -27.66
N ILE A 32 2.82 0.36 -27.39
CA ILE A 32 2.83 -0.38 -26.12
C ILE A 32 3.04 -1.86 -26.41
N ASP A 33 3.90 -2.49 -25.61
CA ASP A 33 4.16 -3.91 -25.63
C ASP A 33 3.04 -4.68 -24.91
N MET A 34 2.53 -5.72 -25.58
CA MET A 34 1.56 -6.67 -25.04
C MET A 34 1.78 -8.00 -25.77
N ARG A 35 2.81 -8.75 -25.37
CA ARG A 35 3.24 -9.98 -26.04
C ARG A 35 3.34 -11.14 -25.06
N ALA A 36 2.90 -12.30 -25.50
CA ALA A 36 3.07 -13.56 -24.78
C ALA A 36 4.55 -13.98 -24.70
N GLY A 37 4.92 -14.68 -23.63
CA GLY A 37 6.25 -15.28 -23.47
C GLY A 37 7.42 -14.29 -23.45
N GLY A 38 7.16 -13.00 -23.25
CA GLY A 38 8.20 -11.98 -23.08
C GLY A 38 8.67 -11.85 -21.63
N GLU A 39 9.50 -10.84 -21.37
CA GLU A 39 9.90 -10.47 -20.01
C GLU A 39 8.71 -10.02 -19.15
N PHE A 40 8.90 -9.82 -17.84
CA PHE A 40 7.81 -9.53 -16.91
C PHE A 40 6.84 -8.43 -17.36
N PHE A 41 7.39 -7.32 -17.88
CA PHE A 41 6.64 -6.15 -18.35
C PHE A 41 6.29 -6.19 -19.86
N SER A 42 6.45 -7.34 -20.52
CA SER A 42 5.95 -7.55 -21.89
C SER A 42 4.42 -7.57 -21.96
N MET A 43 3.77 -7.80 -20.82
CA MET A 43 2.36 -7.50 -20.55
C MET A 43 2.29 -6.40 -19.48
N PRO A 44 1.24 -5.57 -19.48
CA PRO A 44 1.10 -4.55 -18.45
C PRO A 44 0.94 -5.15 -17.06
N TRP A 45 1.47 -4.47 -16.05
CA TRP A 45 1.36 -4.84 -14.63
C TRP A 45 0.58 -3.79 -13.87
N PRO A 46 -0.26 -4.11 -12.87
CA PRO A 46 -0.78 -5.44 -12.55
C PRO A 46 -1.72 -5.97 -13.64
N SER A 47 -2.00 -7.27 -13.64
CA SER A 47 -2.93 -7.96 -14.52
C SER A 47 -3.51 -9.19 -13.83
N ASP A 48 -4.81 -9.44 -13.92
CA ASP A 48 -5.43 -10.66 -13.39
C ASP A 48 -4.94 -11.95 -14.08
N THR A 49 -4.28 -11.86 -15.24
CA THR A 49 -3.56 -13.00 -15.84
C THR A 49 -2.29 -13.39 -15.07
N ARG A 50 -1.95 -12.66 -14.00
CA ARG A 50 -0.87 -12.98 -13.06
C ARG A 50 -1.45 -13.51 -11.75
N ARG A 51 -2.70 -13.98 -11.76
CA ARG A 51 -3.34 -14.62 -10.61
C ARG A 51 -3.48 -16.11 -10.90
N ALA A 52 -2.93 -16.93 -10.03
CA ALA A 52 -3.07 -18.37 -10.09
C ALA A 52 -4.54 -18.77 -9.81
N ALA A 53 -4.86 -20.04 -10.10
CA ALA A 53 -6.22 -20.57 -9.92
C ALA A 53 -6.69 -20.56 -8.46
N ASP A 54 -5.77 -20.56 -7.48
CA ASP A 54 -6.08 -20.45 -6.05
C ASP A 54 -6.20 -18.99 -5.57
N GLY A 55 -6.00 -18.01 -6.46
CA GLY A 55 -6.07 -16.58 -6.20
C GLY A 55 -4.73 -15.91 -5.91
N THR A 56 -3.67 -16.68 -5.64
CA THR A 56 -2.33 -16.14 -5.34
C THR A 56 -1.69 -15.44 -6.54
N LEU A 57 -0.65 -14.62 -6.31
CA LEU A 57 0.01 -13.89 -7.39
C LEU A 57 1.20 -14.66 -7.98
N GLU A 58 1.29 -14.68 -9.32
CA GLU A 58 2.43 -15.22 -10.05
C GLU A 58 3.44 -14.11 -10.38
N LEU A 59 4.54 -14.06 -9.62
CA LEU A 59 5.54 -12.98 -9.70
C LEU A 59 6.80 -13.36 -10.49
N ASP A 60 6.81 -14.53 -11.13
CA ASP A 60 7.95 -15.04 -11.89
C ASP A 60 8.43 -14.05 -12.95
N GLY A 61 9.75 -13.88 -12.99
CA GLY A 61 10.46 -12.98 -13.91
C GLY A 61 10.51 -11.52 -13.45
N LEU A 62 9.99 -11.17 -12.26
CA LEU A 62 10.06 -9.81 -11.73
C LEU A 62 11.53 -9.30 -11.71
N PRO A 63 11.85 -8.17 -12.37
CA PRO A 63 13.23 -7.74 -12.49
C PRO A 63 13.89 -7.36 -11.15
N GLY A 64 15.19 -7.64 -11.06
CA GLY A 64 16.03 -7.23 -9.94
C GLY A 64 15.99 -8.14 -8.71
N VAL A 65 15.15 -9.19 -8.75
CA VAL A 65 15.06 -10.26 -7.75
C VAL A 65 16.25 -11.20 -7.89
N ASP A 66 16.49 -11.72 -9.09
CA ASP A 66 17.63 -12.59 -9.38
C ASP A 66 18.96 -11.83 -9.47
N PRO A 67 20.10 -12.50 -9.18
CA PRO A 67 21.42 -11.98 -9.49
C PRO A 67 21.58 -11.75 -11.00
N LEU A 68 22.22 -10.65 -11.39
CA LEU A 68 22.52 -10.40 -12.80
C LEU A 68 23.57 -11.42 -13.32
N PRO A 69 23.56 -11.77 -14.61
CA PRO A 69 24.56 -12.68 -15.17
C PRO A 69 26.00 -12.20 -14.90
N GLY A 70 26.79 -13.04 -14.24
CA GLY A 70 28.19 -12.73 -13.88
C GLY A 70 28.35 -11.93 -12.58
N GLU A 71 27.27 -11.60 -11.88
CA GLU A 71 27.33 -11.10 -10.51
C GLU A 71 27.15 -12.25 -9.52
N ASP A 72 28.09 -12.38 -8.57
CA ASP A 72 27.84 -13.17 -7.38
C ASP A 72 26.72 -12.49 -6.56
N ALA A 73 25.73 -13.28 -6.17
CA ALA A 73 24.68 -12.83 -5.27
C ALA A 73 25.30 -12.45 -3.91
N GLN A 74 25.59 -11.17 -3.70
CA GLN A 74 26.06 -10.72 -2.39
C GLN A 74 24.88 -10.74 -1.43
N TRP A 75 25.11 -11.27 -0.23
CA TRP A 75 24.22 -11.05 0.90
C TRP A 75 23.92 -9.55 1.07
N PRO A 76 22.66 -9.11 1.27
CA PRO A 76 21.44 -9.91 1.48
C PRO A 76 20.62 -10.18 0.22
N ARG A 77 21.13 -9.90 -0.99
CA ARG A 77 20.38 -10.06 -2.24
C ARG A 77 19.91 -11.50 -2.50
N THR A 78 20.60 -12.47 -1.92
CA THR A 78 20.19 -13.88 -1.90
C THR A 78 18.85 -14.14 -1.21
N LEU A 79 18.34 -13.20 -0.41
CA LEU A 79 17.04 -13.33 0.25
C LEU A 79 15.87 -12.93 -0.65
N LEU A 80 16.10 -12.10 -1.67
CA LEU A 80 15.01 -11.51 -2.46
C LEU A 80 14.09 -12.55 -3.12
N PRO A 81 14.59 -13.67 -3.68
CA PRO A 81 13.70 -14.72 -4.21
C PRO A 81 12.76 -15.28 -3.15
N GLY A 82 13.27 -15.66 -1.97
CA GLY A 82 12.43 -16.21 -0.90
C GLY A 82 11.43 -15.19 -0.33
N ILE A 83 11.81 -13.91 -0.27
CA ILE A 83 10.89 -12.82 0.09
C ILE A 83 9.77 -12.69 -0.94
N LEU A 84 10.10 -12.81 -2.24
CA LEU A 84 9.12 -12.75 -3.31
C LEU A 84 8.17 -13.95 -3.27
N ASP A 85 8.69 -15.15 -3.01
CA ASP A 85 7.89 -16.37 -2.89
C ASP A 85 6.86 -16.24 -1.75
N GLU A 86 7.29 -15.74 -0.59
CA GLU A 86 6.42 -15.52 0.56
C GLU A 86 5.39 -14.40 0.28
N ALA A 87 5.77 -13.34 -0.44
CA ALA A 87 4.84 -12.31 -0.89
C ALA A 87 3.80 -12.89 -1.87
N ALA A 88 4.25 -13.63 -2.87
CA ALA A 88 3.39 -14.26 -3.88
C ALA A 88 2.34 -15.17 -3.25
N ALA A 89 2.75 -15.99 -2.27
CA ALA A 89 1.88 -16.93 -1.56
C ALA A 89 0.87 -16.26 -0.60
N SER A 90 1.13 -15.02 -0.17
CA SER A 90 0.28 -14.30 0.81
C SER A 90 -0.63 -13.23 0.21
N LEU A 91 -0.50 -12.95 -1.09
CA LEU A 91 -1.29 -11.95 -1.81
C LEU A 91 -2.36 -12.65 -2.67
N ASP A 92 -3.63 -12.31 -2.47
CA ASP A 92 -4.76 -12.85 -3.25
C ASP A 92 -5.32 -11.86 -4.31
N GLY A 93 -4.64 -10.72 -4.45
CA GLY A 93 -4.99 -9.62 -5.33
C GLY A 93 -3.94 -8.51 -5.28
N PHE A 94 -4.23 -7.37 -5.91
CA PHE A 94 -3.28 -6.27 -6.02
C PHE A 94 -3.55 -5.16 -4.99
N GLY A 95 -2.52 -4.40 -4.63
CA GLY A 95 -2.66 -3.30 -3.68
C GLY A 95 -3.60 -2.18 -4.17
N VAL A 96 -4.35 -1.60 -3.24
CA VAL A 96 -5.32 -0.50 -3.47
C VAL A 96 -4.68 0.85 -3.83
N SER A 97 -3.35 0.91 -3.90
CA SER A 97 -2.58 2.09 -4.31
C SER A 97 -1.41 1.71 -5.22
N THR A 98 -1.45 0.51 -5.82
CA THR A 98 -0.40 0.02 -6.71
C THR A 98 -0.41 0.78 -8.03
N ALA A 99 0.77 1.17 -8.52
CA ALA A 99 0.91 1.75 -9.85
C ALA A 99 0.75 0.68 -10.93
N THR A 100 0.13 1.06 -12.03
CA THR A 100 0.09 0.31 -13.27
C THR A 100 1.23 0.72 -14.18
N TYR A 101 1.84 -0.23 -14.89
CA TYR A 101 2.97 -0.03 -15.78
C TYR A 101 2.67 -0.63 -17.15
N PHE A 102 2.89 0.16 -18.20
CA PHE A 102 2.86 -0.28 -19.58
C PHE A 102 4.26 -0.10 -20.17
N HIS A 103 4.88 -1.17 -20.64
CA HIS A 103 6.13 -1.04 -21.39
C HIS A 103 5.85 -0.47 -22.78
N THR A 104 6.57 0.59 -23.13
CA THR A 104 6.39 1.30 -24.39
C THR A 104 7.55 1.00 -25.33
N LEU A 105 7.23 0.73 -26.60
CA LEU A 105 8.22 0.41 -27.64
C LEU A 105 8.83 1.67 -28.28
N VAL A 106 8.23 2.83 -28.00
CA VAL A 106 8.67 4.15 -28.46
C VAL A 106 8.46 5.16 -27.33
N GLY A 107 9.30 6.20 -27.28
CA GLY A 107 9.19 7.22 -26.24
C GLY A 107 7.85 7.97 -26.28
N VAL A 108 7.27 8.23 -25.10
CA VAL A 108 6.03 8.99 -24.95
C VAL A 108 6.34 10.46 -24.61
N LYS A 109 5.68 11.40 -25.29
CA LYS A 109 5.83 12.82 -24.98
C LYS A 109 5.02 13.17 -23.73
N ARG A 110 5.70 13.56 -22.65
CA ARG A 110 5.05 13.91 -21.36
C ARG A 110 3.93 14.95 -21.49
N GLY A 111 4.04 15.89 -22.43
CA GLY A 111 3.01 16.90 -22.68
C GLY A 111 1.67 16.38 -23.24
N SER A 112 1.59 15.10 -23.66
CA SER A 112 0.32 14.46 -24.03
C SER A 112 -0.29 13.60 -22.90
N LEU A 113 0.36 13.54 -21.73
CA LEU A 113 -0.15 12.85 -20.56
C LEU A 113 -1.17 13.75 -19.82
N PRO A 114 -2.27 13.19 -19.30
CA PRO A 114 -3.24 13.98 -18.56
C PRO A 114 -2.67 14.44 -17.20
N SER A 115 -3.15 15.57 -16.70
CA SER A 115 -3.05 15.88 -15.26
C SER A 115 -4.00 14.98 -14.46
N PRO A 116 -3.87 14.88 -13.13
CA PRO A 116 -4.79 14.09 -12.30
C PRO A 116 -6.27 14.45 -12.46
N SER A 117 -6.59 15.74 -12.56
CA SER A 117 -7.97 16.16 -12.85
C SER A 117 -8.35 15.92 -14.32
N GLY A 118 -7.39 16.05 -15.24
CA GLY A 118 -7.56 15.78 -16.66
C GLY A 118 -7.86 14.31 -16.95
N SER A 119 -7.37 13.38 -16.11
CA SER A 119 -7.59 11.94 -16.31
C SER A 119 -9.05 11.52 -16.16
N LEU A 120 -9.86 12.34 -15.49
CA LEU A 120 -11.30 12.13 -15.32
C LEU A 120 -12.11 12.59 -16.54
N GLY A 121 -11.51 13.36 -17.46
CA GLY A 121 -12.19 13.90 -18.62
C GLY A 121 -12.59 12.83 -19.64
N ASN A 122 -13.72 13.03 -20.32
CA ASN A 122 -14.29 12.03 -21.26
C ASN A 122 -13.36 11.64 -22.42
N ARG A 123 -12.35 12.44 -22.76
CA ARG A 123 -11.35 12.14 -23.79
C ARG A 123 -9.92 12.15 -23.26
N SER A 124 -9.71 11.81 -21.98
CA SER A 124 -8.36 11.60 -21.45
C SER A 124 -7.63 10.48 -22.20
N ASN A 125 -6.34 10.66 -22.51
CA ASN A 125 -5.53 9.65 -23.19
C ASN A 125 -5.20 8.43 -22.32
N VAL A 126 -5.33 8.58 -21.01
CA VAL A 126 -5.11 7.52 -20.02
C VAL A 126 -6.21 7.63 -18.98
N MET A 127 -6.88 6.52 -18.69
CA MET A 127 -7.97 6.46 -17.72
C MET A 127 -7.84 5.23 -16.84
N MET A 128 -8.25 5.36 -15.58
CA MET A 128 -8.48 4.25 -14.66
C MET A 128 -9.93 4.32 -14.17
N PHE A 129 -10.63 3.20 -14.21
CA PHE A 129 -12.03 3.12 -13.79
C PHE A 129 -12.36 1.73 -13.24
N GLU A 130 -13.40 1.68 -12.41
CA GLU A 130 -13.98 0.43 -11.91
C GLU A 130 -14.67 -0.30 -13.07
N LEU A 131 -14.34 -1.57 -13.29
CA LEU A 131 -14.82 -2.28 -14.47
C LEU A 131 -16.32 -2.61 -14.38
N ASP A 132 -16.82 -2.84 -13.16
CA ASP A 132 -18.23 -3.13 -12.88
C ASP A 132 -19.12 -1.87 -12.76
N ASP A 133 -18.51 -0.69 -12.54
CA ASP A 133 -19.17 0.62 -12.62
C ASP A 133 -18.26 1.63 -13.32
N PRO A 134 -18.13 1.58 -14.67
CA PRO A 134 -17.17 2.41 -15.41
C PRO A 134 -17.36 3.92 -15.27
N ALA A 135 -18.52 4.38 -14.79
CA ALA A 135 -18.75 5.79 -14.48
C ALA A 135 -17.89 6.25 -13.28
N ARG A 136 -17.46 5.33 -12.41
CA ARG A 136 -16.53 5.58 -11.30
C ARG A 136 -15.09 5.56 -11.82
N ARG A 137 -14.62 6.73 -12.21
CA ARG A 137 -13.23 6.98 -12.59
C ARG A 137 -12.38 7.37 -11.38
N VAL A 138 -11.12 6.95 -11.43
CA VAL A 138 -10.10 7.28 -10.42
C VAL A 138 -9.16 8.34 -11.01
N PRO A 139 -8.90 9.47 -10.31
CA PRO A 139 -7.88 10.41 -10.74
C PRO A 139 -6.51 9.74 -10.67
N VAL A 140 -5.66 9.92 -11.69
CA VAL A 140 -4.37 9.25 -11.78
C VAL A 140 -3.21 10.19 -12.04
N LEU A 141 -2.07 9.92 -11.42
CA LEU A 141 -0.78 10.46 -11.82
C LEU A 141 -0.24 9.60 -12.96
N VAL A 142 0.09 10.24 -14.08
CA VAL A 142 0.66 9.56 -15.24
C VAL A 142 2.03 10.15 -15.54
N ASP A 143 3.04 9.30 -15.60
CA ASP A 143 4.41 9.70 -15.96
C ASP A 143 5.04 8.68 -16.91
N PHE A 144 6.02 9.15 -17.68
CA PHE A 144 6.83 8.34 -18.57
C PHE A 144 8.28 8.32 -18.10
N GLN A 145 8.81 7.13 -17.85
CA GLN A 145 10.19 6.92 -17.43
C GLN A 145 10.99 6.24 -18.55
N GLY A 146 11.88 7.02 -19.17
CA GLY A 146 12.73 6.55 -20.27
C GLY A 146 13.87 5.63 -19.84
N PRO A 147 14.71 6.01 -18.85
CA PRO A 147 15.84 5.19 -18.43
C PRO A 147 15.40 3.88 -17.75
N ALA A 148 16.13 2.80 -18.03
CA ALA A 148 16.03 1.53 -17.31
C ALA A 148 16.84 1.58 -16.00
N ASP A 149 16.50 0.70 -15.06
CA ASP A 149 17.35 0.37 -13.93
C ASP A 149 17.26 -1.15 -13.63
N ARG A 150 17.82 -1.59 -12.50
CA ARG A 150 17.84 -3.00 -12.11
C ARG A 150 16.45 -3.61 -11.93
N HIS A 151 15.49 -2.82 -11.44
CA HIS A 151 14.18 -3.31 -10.98
C HIS A 151 13.07 -3.07 -12.01
N ARG A 152 13.36 -2.32 -13.07
CA ARG A 152 12.39 -2.03 -14.13
C ARG A 152 13.07 -1.77 -15.47
N PRO A 153 12.44 -2.19 -16.58
CA PRO A 153 12.91 -1.85 -17.90
C PRO A 153 12.80 -0.34 -18.14
N GLY A 154 13.49 0.13 -19.19
CA GLY A 154 13.31 1.49 -19.67
C GLY A 154 11.97 1.66 -20.37
N SER A 155 11.64 2.89 -20.71
CA SER A 155 10.44 3.25 -21.48
C SER A 155 9.13 2.73 -20.88
N LEU A 156 8.91 2.97 -19.58
CA LEU A 156 7.66 2.65 -18.90
C LEU A 156 6.70 3.85 -18.87
N LEU A 157 5.43 3.61 -19.18
CA LEU A 157 4.32 4.50 -18.86
C LEU A 157 3.71 4.03 -17.53
N THR A 158 3.85 4.85 -16.49
CA THR A 158 3.37 4.54 -15.14
C THR A 158 2.09 5.32 -14.86
N VAL A 159 1.07 4.64 -14.31
CA VAL A 159 -0.24 5.17 -13.96
C VAL A 159 -0.53 4.82 -12.50
N LEU A 160 -0.50 5.81 -11.62
CA LEU A 160 -0.71 5.63 -10.18
C LEU A 160 -2.03 6.28 -9.76
N PRO A 161 -2.91 5.60 -8.98
CA PRO A 161 -4.04 6.26 -8.32
C PRO A 161 -3.55 7.51 -7.56
N TYR A 162 -4.20 8.66 -7.74
CA TYR A 162 -3.75 9.91 -7.13
C TYR A 162 -3.75 9.77 -5.59
N PRO A 163 -2.67 10.16 -4.88
CA PRO A 163 -2.61 10.05 -3.43
C PRO A 163 -3.83 10.66 -2.73
N GLY A 164 -4.40 9.91 -1.78
CA GLY A 164 -5.67 10.27 -1.12
C GLY A 164 -6.92 9.72 -1.83
N HIS A 165 -6.77 9.04 -2.96
CA HIS A 165 -7.83 8.32 -3.66
C HIS A 165 -7.47 6.83 -3.83
N PRO A 166 -7.41 6.05 -2.73
CA PRO A 166 -7.18 4.61 -2.84
C PRO A 166 -8.32 3.95 -3.61
N LEU A 167 -7.99 2.87 -4.30
CA LEU A 167 -8.95 1.98 -4.92
C LEU A 167 -9.78 1.28 -3.83
N ARG A 168 -11.00 0.88 -4.17
CA ARG A 168 -11.82 0.03 -3.29
C ARG A 168 -11.22 -1.37 -3.27
N GLU A 169 -11.26 -2.03 -2.12
CA GLU A 169 -10.83 -3.42 -1.98
C GLU A 169 -11.73 -4.40 -2.76
N SER A 170 -11.23 -5.61 -3.02
CA SER A 170 -11.96 -6.70 -3.69
C SER A 170 -12.70 -6.27 -4.97
N THR A 171 -12.12 -5.36 -5.76
CA THR A 171 -12.79 -4.70 -6.88
C THR A 171 -11.95 -4.78 -8.15
N ARG A 172 -12.61 -5.01 -9.29
CA ARG A 172 -11.98 -5.03 -10.61
C ARG A 172 -11.80 -3.61 -11.14
N TYR A 173 -10.57 -3.28 -11.51
CA TYR A 173 -10.22 -2.01 -12.15
C TYR A 173 -9.64 -2.27 -13.53
N ALA A 174 -9.89 -1.35 -14.46
CA ALA A 174 -9.23 -1.29 -15.74
C ALA A 174 -8.41 -0.01 -15.87
N VAL A 175 -7.21 -0.13 -16.45
CA VAL A 175 -6.47 1.02 -16.99
C VAL A 175 -6.49 0.92 -18.51
N ALA A 176 -6.97 1.97 -19.16
CA ALA A 176 -7.06 2.06 -20.62
C ALA A 176 -6.18 3.19 -21.14
N VAL A 177 -5.44 2.91 -22.21
CA VAL A 177 -4.57 3.86 -22.91
C VAL A 177 -5.08 4.05 -24.34
N PHE A 178 -5.20 5.30 -24.80
CA PHE A 178 -5.86 5.65 -26.06
C PHE A 178 -4.94 6.32 -27.09
N ASP A 179 -5.36 6.35 -28.35
CA ASP A 179 -4.55 6.75 -29.50
C ASP A 179 -4.23 8.26 -29.59
N GLY A 180 -4.76 9.08 -28.69
CA GLY A 180 -4.42 10.50 -28.56
C GLY A 180 -3.06 10.79 -27.92
N LEU A 181 -2.31 9.76 -27.49
CA LEU A 181 -0.93 9.91 -27.04
C LEU A 181 -0.01 10.37 -28.18
N LYS A 182 0.93 11.26 -27.86
CA LYS A 182 2.02 11.64 -28.77
C LYS A 182 3.24 10.80 -28.47
N VAL A 183 3.73 10.07 -29.48
CA VAL A 183 4.87 9.15 -29.35
C VAL A 183 5.96 9.42 -30.39
N GLY A 184 7.18 9.03 -30.08
CA GLY A 184 8.34 9.15 -30.97
C GLY A 184 8.48 10.56 -31.56
N GLN A 185 8.58 10.62 -32.89
CA GLN A 185 8.64 11.87 -33.67
C GLN A 185 7.25 12.39 -34.06
N ASP A 186 6.33 12.49 -33.10
CA ASP A 186 4.90 12.81 -33.34
C ASP A 186 4.19 11.80 -34.25
N GLN A 187 4.56 10.52 -34.13
CA GLN A 187 3.88 9.43 -34.81
C GLN A 187 2.50 9.19 -34.19
N ARG A 188 1.54 8.75 -35.02
CA ARG A 188 0.27 8.24 -34.53
C ARG A 188 0.50 6.85 -33.90
N PRO A 189 0.13 6.60 -32.65
CA PRO A 189 0.22 5.26 -32.07
C PRO A 189 -0.85 4.34 -32.71
N LYS A 190 -0.54 3.06 -32.82
CA LYS A 190 -1.47 1.99 -33.22
C LYS A 190 -1.68 1.02 -32.06
N PRO A 191 -2.85 0.37 -31.98
CA PRO A 191 -3.13 -0.65 -30.98
C PRO A 191 -2.11 -1.77 -30.95
N ALA A 192 -1.85 -2.29 -29.74
CA ALA A 192 -1.01 -3.47 -29.55
C ALA A 192 -1.56 -4.65 -30.39
N PRO A 193 -0.72 -5.42 -31.10
CA PRO A 193 -1.17 -6.50 -31.97
C PRO A 193 -2.10 -7.51 -31.27
N LEU A 194 -1.87 -7.78 -29.98
CA LEU A 194 -2.68 -8.67 -29.16
C LEU A 194 -4.18 -8.33 -29.20
N LEU A 195 -4.55 -7.05 -29.22
CA LEU A 195 -5.95 -6.62 -29.24
C LEU A 195 -6.74 -7.14 -30.43
N ARG A 196 -6.08 -7.30 -31.58
CA ARG A 196 -6.64 -7.92 -32.79
C ARG A 196 -6.54 -9.43 -32.74
N GLN A 197 -5.43 -9.96 -32.22
CA GLN A 197 -5.26 -11.42 -32.10
C GLN A 197 -6.35 -12.04 -31.23
N LEU A 198 -6.79 -11.36 -30.16
CA LEU A 198 -7.91 -11.79 -29.30
C LEU A 198 -9.28 -11.84 -30.00
N ASP A 199 -9.40 -11.38 -31.26
CA ASP A 199 -10.61 -11.60 -32.08
C ASP A 199 -10.65 -13.03 -32.67
N GLU A 200 -9.52 -13.72 -32.69
CA GLU A 200 -9.37 -15.10 -33.18
C GLU A 200 -9.52 -16.13 -32.03
N PRO A 201 -9.90 -17.39 -32.33
CA PRO A 201 -9.90 -18.44 -31.32
C PRO A 201 -8.50 -18.76 -30.80
N TRP A 202 -8.43 -19.29 -29.57
CA TRP A 202 -7.16 -19.76 -29.01
C TRP A 202 -6.57 -20.88 -29.87
N THR A 203 -5.24 -20.87 -29.97
CA THR A 203 -4.46 -22.00 -30.50
C THR A 203 -3.17 -22.15 -29.68
N PRO A 204 -2.53 -23.32 -29.67
CA PRO A 204 -1.24 -23.51 -28.99
C PRO A 204 -0.12 -22.56 -29.48
N GLY A 205 -0.27 -21.96 -30.67
CA GLY A 205 0.69 -21.00 -31.23
C GLY A 205 0.50 -19.55 -30.76
N THR A 206 -0.52 -19.26 -29.94
CA THR A 206 -0.79 -17.90 -29.42
C THR A 206 0.23 -17.45 -28.37
N GLY A 207 0.89 -18.41 -27.71
CA GLY A 207 1.88 -18.16 -26.67
C GLY A 207 1.31 -17.85 -25.29
N PHE A 208 -0.02 -17.94 -25.12
CA PHE A 208 -0.72 -17.88 -23.85
C PHE A 208 -1.36 -19.25 -23.55
N ASP A 209 -1.53 -19.58 -22.28
CA ASP A 209 -2.41 -20.65 -21.85
C ASP A 209 -3.87 -20.35 -22.26
N GLU A 210 -4.67 -21.39 -22.47
CA GLU A 210 -6.04 -21.24 -22.98
C GLU A 210 -6.94 -20.43 -22.03
N ASP A 211 -6.75 -20.60 -20.72
CA ASP A 211 -7.49 -19.87 -19.68
C ASP A 211 -7.14 -18.38 -19.69
N ASP A 212 -5.85 -18.04 -19.72
CA ASP A 212 -5.37 -16.66 -19.84
C ASP A 212 -5.85 -15.98 -21.12
N TRP A 213 -5.83 -16.70 -22.24
CA TRP A 213 -6.35 -16.18 -23.50
C TRP A 213 -7.84 -15.84 -23.40
N ASN A 214 -8.63 -16.74 -22.82
CA ASN A 214 -10.06 -16.53 -22.63
C ASN A 214 -10.35 -15.41 -21.63
N LEU A 215 -9.55 -15.28 -20.57
CA LEU A 215 -9.61 -14.19 -19.61
C LEU A 215 -9.30 -12.84 -20.28
N LEU A 216 -8.17 -12.73 -20.98
CA LEU A 216 -7.78 -11.53 -21.72
C LEU A 216 -8.82 -11.12 -22.75
N ARG A 217 -9.39 -12.09 -23.47
CA ARG A 217 -10.46 -11.86 -24.45
C ARG A 217 -11.70 -11.25 -23.78
N THR A 218 -12.11 -11.83 -22.66
CA THR A 218 -13.26 -11.37 -21.87
C THR A 218 -13.03 -9.96 -21.33
N GLN A 219 -11.87 -9.71 -20.70
CA GLN A 219 -11.49 -8.41 -20.16
C GLN A 219 -11.41 -7.35 -21.24
N ARG A 220 -10.82 -7.67 -22.39
CA ARG A 220 -10.76 -6.77 -23.56
C ARG A 220 -12.15 -6.37 -24.03
N ASP A 221 -13.10 -7.30 -24.05
CA ASP A 221 -14.49 -7.04 -24.44
C ASP A 221 -15.26 -6.22 -23.37
N GLU A 222 -15.02 -6.48 -22.08
CA GLU A 222 -15.51 -5.67 -20.96
C GLU A 222 -14.99 -4.23 -21.04
N VAL A 223 -13.68 -4.05 -21.22
CA VAL A 223 -13.05 -2.73 -21.35
C VAL A 223 -13.58 -2.00 -22.58
N ARG A 224 -13.71 -2.66 -23.73
CA ARG A 224 -14.30 -2.04 -24.93
C ARG A 224 -15.73 -1.54 -24.69
N ARG A 225 -16.57 -2.33 -24.00
CA ARG A 225 -17.95 -1.91 -23.62
C ARG A 225 -17.94 -0.76 -22.63
N ALA A 226 -17.04 -0.77 -21.65
CA ALA A 226 -16.87 0.34 -20.71
C ALA A 226 -16.46 1.63 -21.46
N VAL A 227 -15.47 1.55 -22.35
CA VAL A 227 -15.03 2.69 -23.18
C VAL A 227 -16.18 3.28 -23.98
N ASP A 228 -16.95 2.45 -24.67
CA ASP A 228 -18.09 2.88 -25.50
C ASP A 228 -19.21 3.54 -24.68
N SER A 229 -19.47 3.02 -23.47
CA SER A 229 -20.61 3.46 -22.65
C SER A 229 -20.38 4.75 -21.88
N VAL A 230 -19.15 4.99 -21.38
CA VAL A 230 -18.90 6.12 -20.46
C VAL A 230 -17.92 7.15 -20.98
N THR A 231 -17.14 6.87 -22.03
CA THR A 231 -16.11 7.79 -22.54
C THR A 231 -16.51 8.46 -23.85
N GLY A 232 -15.74 9.46 -24.27
CA GLY A 232 -15.81 10.06 -25.60
C GLY A 232 -14.86 9.42 -26.62
N TRP A 233 -14.24 8.30 -26.27
CA TRP A 233 -13.43 7.45 -27.16
C TRP A 233 -14.29 6.35 -27.77
N GLN A 234 -13.78 5.70 -28.82
CA GLN A 234 -14.38 4.53 -29.42
C GLN A 234 -13.57 3.27 -29.06
N PRO A 235 -14.17 2.07 -29.07
CA PRO A 235 -13.45 0.81 -28.81
C PRO A 235 -12.20 0.59 -29.67
N HIS A 236 -12.17 1.14 -30.89
CA HIS A 236 -11.02 1.02 -31.80
C HIS A 236 -9.89 2.02 -31.52
N ASP A 237 -10.12 3.02 -30.68
CA ASP A 237 -9.10 3.99 -30.23
C ASP A 237 -8.25 3.45 -29.07
N LEU A 238 -8.63 2.31 -28.49
CA LEU A 238 -7.91 1.64 -27.42
C LEU A 238 -6.57 1.10 -27.92
N LEU A 239 -5.47 1.61 -27.37
CA LEU A 239 -4.12 1.15 -27.70
C LEU A 239 -3.69 -0.09 -26.92
N ALA A 240 -3.97 -0.08 -25.62
CA ALA A 240 -3.63 -1.12 -24.66
C ALA A 240 -4.54 -1.00 -23.45
N PHE A 241 -4.67 -2.09 -22.70
CA PHE A 241 -5.39 -2.10 -21.43
C PHE A 241 -4.72 -3.05 -20.45
N THR A 242 -5.08 -2.92 -19.18
CA THR A 242 -4.97 -4.02 -18.23
C THR A 242 -6.18 -4.03 -17.31
N VAL A 243 -6.53 -5.21 -16.82
CA VAL A 243 -7.56 -5.41 -15.81
C VAL A 243 -6.93 -6.14 -14.63
N PHE A 244 -7.20 -5.64 -13.43
CA PHE A 244 -6.68 -6.20 -12.21
C PHE A 244 -7.69 -6.09 -11.08
N THR A 245 -7.66 -7.05 -10.16
CA THR A 245 -8.52 -7.10 -8.98
C THR A 245 -7.74 -6.75 -7.72
N THR A 246 -8.19 -5.76 -6.97
CA THR A 246 -7.56 -5.40 -5.70
C THR A 246 -7.81 -6.45 -4.62
N GLN A 247 -6.86 -6.66 -3.70
CA GLN A 247 -7.00 -7.55 -2.54
C GLN A 247 -8.04 -7.05 -1.52
N ASP A 248 -8.44 -7.91 -0.56
CA ASP A 248 -9.08 -7.49 0.69
C ASP A 248 -8.00 -6.96 1.64
N VAL A 249 -8.00 -5.65 1.90
CA VAL A 249 -6.95 -5.00 2.72
C VAL A 249 -7.36 -4.90 4.18
N ASP A 250 -8.66 -4.92 4.46
CA ASP A 250 -9.20 -4.73 5.81
C ASP A 250 -9.69 -6.04 6.46
N GLY A 251 -9.77 -7.14 5.70
CA GLY A 251 -10.28 -8.45 6.13
C GLY A 251 -9.69 -8.94 7.44
N ASP A 252 -8.36 -9.04 7.52
CA ASP A 252 -7.64 -9.47 8.72
C ASP A 252 -7.91 -8.55 9.91
N THR A 253 -7.90 -7.23 9.69
CA THR A 253 -8.17 -6.23 10.74
C THR A 253 -9.57 -6.39 11.30
N ARG A 254 -10.58 -6.56 10.42
CA ARG A 254 -11.97 -6.83 10.80
C ARG A 254 -12.08 -8.15 11.57
N ALA A 255 -11.46 -9.21 11.07
CA ALA A 255 -11.48 -10.53 11.70
C ALA A 255 -10.86 -10.53 13.10
N VAL A 256 -9.78 -9.78 13.31
CA VAL A 256 -9.13 -9.61 14.62
C VAL A 256 -10.00 -8.78 15.55
N ALA A 257 -10.55 -7.65 15.07
CA ALA A 257 -11.45 -6.82 15.87
C ALA A 257 -12.69 -7.60 16.33
N ASP A 258 -13.34 -8.35 15.42
CA ASP A 258 -14.50 -9.17 15.75
C ASP A 258 -14.16 -10.26 16.78
N ALA A 259 -12.97 -10.88 16.65
CA ALA A 259 -12.50 -11.88 17.60
C ALA A 259 -12.30 -11.30 19.01
N ILE A 260 -11.72 -10.09 19.11
CA ILE A 260 -11.52 -9.38 20.38
C ILE A 260 -12.87 -9.07 21.04
N HIS A 261 -13.80 -8.42 20.33
CA HIS A 261 -15.12 -8.05 20.88
C HIS A 261 -15.97 -9.26 21.31
N SER A 262 -15.71 -10.43 20.74
CA SER A 262 -16.39 -11.68 21.09
C SER A 262 -15.73 -12.44 22.26
N SER A 263 -14.54 -12.02 22.68
CA SER A 263 -13.74 -12.64 23.72
C SER A 263 -13.98 -11.97 25.09
N PRO A 264 -13.68 -12.65 26.21
CA PRO A 264 -13.63 -12.00 27.51
C PRO A 264 -12.55 -10.90 27.53
N PRO A 265 -12.76 -9.79 28.28
CA PRO A 265 -11.74 -8.75 28.40
C PRO A 265 -10.40 -9.30 28.93
N PRO A 266 -9.26 -8.74 28.47
CA PRO A 266 -7.95 -9.15 28.94
C PRO A 266 -7.79 -9.04 30.45
N GLN A 267 -7.07 -9.99 31.03
CA GLN A 267 -6.85 -10.04 32.48
C GLN A 267 -5.75 -9.05 32.88
N VAL A 268 -6.07 -8.18 33.85
CA VAL A 268 -5.14 -7.19 34.42
C VAL A 268 -4.69 -7.67 35.80
N THR A 269 -3.37 -7.75 36.00
CA THR A 269 -2.74 -8.07 37.28
C THR A 269 -1.92 -6.89 37.76
N VAL A 270 -2.35 -6.24 38.85
CA VAL A 270 -1.59 -5.19 39.52
C VAL A 270 -0.56 -5.83 40.46
N THR A 271 0.70 -5.42 40.34
CA THR A 271 1.82 -5.95 41.15
C THR A 271 2.38 -4.92 42.11
N ASP A 272 2.28 -3.62 41.78
CA ASP A 272 2.75 -2.53 42.63
C ASP A 272 1.85 -1.30 42.51
N GLN A 273 1.83 -0.50 43.57
CA GLN A 273 1.04 0.72 43.67
C GLN A 273 1.82 1.80 44.40
N SER A 274 1.90 2.99 43.79
CA SER A 274 2.44 4.18 44.45
C SER A 274 1.38 4.91 45.28
N PRO A 275 1.78 5.62 46.35
CA PRO A 275 0.89 6.57 47.00
C PRO A 275 0.52 7.72 46.05
N CYS A 276 -0.48 8.51 46.46
CA CYS A 276 -0.86 9.75 45.80
C CYS A 276 0.24 10.80 45.95
N GLU A 277 0.86 11.19 44.85
CA GLU A 277 1.92 12.19 44.82
C GLU A 277 1.67 13.24 43.73
N PRO A 278 2.06 14.52 43.92
CA PRO A 278 1.97 15.54 42.89
C PRO A 278 2.67 15.11 41.59
N ASP A 279 1.94 15.09 40.48
CA ASP A 279 2.47 14.72 39.17
C ASP A 279 2.65 15.96 38.28
N PRO A 280 3.89 16.34 37.91
CA PRO A 280 4.14 17.45 37.00
C PRO A 280 3.42 17.32 35.64
N ALA A 281 3.27 16.10 35.12
CA ALA A 281 2.57 15.84 33.87
C ALA A 281 1.03 15.96 34.01
N ALA A 282 0.51 15.94 35.25
CA ALA A 282 -0.86 16.30 35.60
C ALA A 282 -0.99 17.74 36.17
N ARG A 283 -0.05 18.64 35.82
CA ARG A 283 -0.01 20.04 36.31
C ARG A 283 0.05 20.16 37.84
N GLY A 284 0.66 19.19 38.50
CA GLY A 284 0.78 19.13 39.96
C GLY A 284 -0.42 18.48 40.66
N THR A 285 -1.43 18.03 39.92
CA THR A 285 -2.51 17.20 40.48
C THR A 285 -1.91 15.90 41.01
N ALA A 286 -2.35 15.46 42.19
CA ALA A 286 -1.85 14.22 42.76
C ALA A 286 -2.34 13.03 41.92
N THR A 287 -1.45 12.09 41.63
CA THR A 287 -1.78 10.84 40.95
C THR A 287 -1.22 9.65 41.71
N SER A 288 -1.90 8.50 41.62
CA SER A 288 -1.37 7.21 42.01
C SER A 288 -1.00 6.43 40.75
N LYS A 289 0.10 5.67 40.82
CA LYS A 289 0.59 4.83 39.75
C LYS A 289 0.36 3.37 40.10
N LEU A 290 -0.29 2.64 39.22
CA LEU A 290 -0.38 1.18 39.29
C LEU A 290 0.53 0.58 38.23
N VAL A 291 1.35 -0.37 38.64
CA VAL A 291 2.23 -1.14 37.76
C VAL A 291 1.78 -2.59 37.80
N GLY A 292 1.87 -3.25 36.66
CA GLY A 292 1.44 -4.64 36.55
C GLY A 292 1.58 -5.19 35.15
N SER A 293 0.84 -6.26 34.88
CA SER A 293 0.74 -6.86 33.55
C SER A 293 -0.70 -6.99 33.07
N VAL A 294 -0.89 -6.93 31.77
CA VAL A 294 -2.14 -7.26 31.07
C VAL A 294 -1.88 -8.39 30.08
N GLU A 295 -2.67 -9.46 30.14
CA GLU A 295 -2.53 -10.62 29.26
C GLU A 295 -3.14 -10.34 27.88
N LEU A 296 -2.32 -10.05 26.87
CA LEU A 296 -2.76 -9.73 25.51
C LEU A 296 -2.65 -10.93 24.58
N THR A 297 -3.46 -10.93 23.51
CA THR A 297 -3.44 -12.00 22.51
C THR A 297 -2.43 -11.69 21.42
N ARG A 298 -1.66 -12.72 21.03
CA ARG A 298 -0.91 -12.72 19.79
C ARG A 298 -1.75 -13.42 18.72
N TRP A 299 -2.12 -12.67 17.70
CA TRP A 299 -2.97 -13.09 16.58
C TRP A 299 -2.18 -13.69 15.41
N GLN A 300 -0.86 -13.51 15.42
CA GLN A 300 0.04 -13.88 14.34
C GLN A 300 0.57 -15.31 14.48
N GLU A 301 0.50 -16.12 13.42
CA GLU A 301 0.89 -17.53 13.45
C GLU A 301 2.40 -17.76 13.30
N GLY A 302 2.89 -18.91 13.74
CA GLY A 302 4.29 -19.30 13.58
C GLY A 302 5.23 -18.76 14.67
N PRO A 303 6.55 -18.91 14.49
CA PRO A 303 7.54 -18.59 15.51
C PRO A 303 7.86 -17.09 15.56
N TYR A 304 7.38 -16.42 16.60
CA TYR A 304 7.81 -15.06 16.92
C TYR A 304 9.33 -15.01 17.17
N PRO A 305 10.08 -14.04 16.61
CA PRO A 305 9.59 -12.76 16.06
C PRO A 305 9.48 -12.72 14.52
N TYR A 306 9.19 -13.84 13.87
CA TYR A 306 8.82 -13.93 12.45
C TYR A 306 9.90 -13.41 11.49
N HIS A 307 11.16 -13.80 11.68
CA HIS A 307 12.26 -13.25 10.88
C HIS A 307 12.15 -13.50 9.37
N HIS A 308 11.66 -14.69 8.97
CA HIS A 308 11.70 -15.15 7.57
C HIS A 308 10.43 -15.86 7.10
N HIS A 309 9.54 -16.24 8.03
CA HIS A 309 8.31 -17.00 7.74
C HIS A 309 7.31 -16.81 8.87
N GLY A 310 6.04 -17.12 8.58
CA GLY A 310 4.94 -16.92 9.51
C GLY A 310 4.68 -15.44 9.76
N GLY A 311 3.97 -15.14 10.84
CA GLY A 311 3.59 -13.78 11.21
C GLY A 311 2.29 -13.31 10.54
N GLY A 312 1.67 -14.09 9.66
CA GLY A 312 0.35 -13.80 9.10
C GLY A 312 -0.79 -13.97 10.12
N ILE A 313 -1.97 -13.42 9.81
CA ILE A 313 -3.20 -13.63 10.60
C ILE A 313 -3.96 -14.82 10.02
N VAL A 314 -4.35 -15.76 10.88
CA VAL A 314 -5.17 -16.91 10.49
C VAL A 314 -6.63 -16.57 10.74
N VAL A 315 -7.45 -16.60 9.69
CA VAL A 315 -8.91 -16.42 9.79
C VAL A 315 -9.59 -17.79 9.75
N GLY A 316 -10.36 -18.10 10.79
CA GLY A 316 -11.07 -19.38 10.90
C GLY A 316 -12.30 -19.46 9.99
N PRO A 317 -12.95 -20.64 9.90
CA PRO A 317 -14.12 -20.85 9.03
C PRO A 317 -15.33 -19.94 9.31
N GLY A 318 -15.39 -19.30 10.49
CA GLY A 318 -16.42 -18.35 10.87
C GLY A 318 -16.11 -16.88 10.53
N GLY A 319 -14.98 -16.58 9.89
CA GLY A 319 -14.54 -15.22 9.56
C GLY A 319 -13.85 -14.47 10.70
N SER A 320 -13.76 -15.05 11.91
CA SER A 320 -13.01 -14.48 13.03
C SER A 320 -11.55 -14.93 13.01
N ALA A 321 -10.65 -14.06 13.44
CA ALA A 321 -9.24 -14.41 13.60
C ALA A 321 -9.05 -15.48 14.68
N VAL A 322 -8.10 -16.38 14.47
CA VAL A 322 -7.75 -17.46 15.40
C VAL A 322 -6.61 -16.98 16.30
N PRO A 323 -6.78 -16.95 17.64
CA PRO A 323 -5.71 -16.59 18.56
C PRO A 323 -4.58 -17.62 18.52
N GLN A 324 -3.33 -17.17 18.49
CA GLN A 324 -2.16 -18.03 18.29
C GLN A 324 -1.36 -18.24 19.57
N ALA A 325 -1.24 -17.20 20.39
CA ALA A 325 -0.61 -17.25 21.71
C ALA A 325 -1.11 -16.11 22.60
N THR A 326 -0.65 -16.04 23.85
CA THR A 326 -0.80 -14.88 24.72
C THR A 326 0.56 -14.36 25.18
N PHE A 327 0.62 -13.10 25.60
CA PHE A 327 1.78 -12.54 26.27
C PHE A 327 1.39 -11.50 27.33
N ALA A 328 2.12 -11.48 28.44
CA ALA A 328 1.90 -10.55 29.55
C ALA A 328 2.54 -9.18 29.24
N ALA A 329 1.81 -8.20 28.70
CA ALA A 329 2.32 -6.85 28.47
C ALA A 329 2.42 -6.06 29.77
N ASP A 330 3.57 -5.44 30.04
CA ASP A 330 3.71 -4.57 31.22
C ASP A 330 2.89 -3.31 31.01
N PHE A 331 2.24 -2.83 32.06
CA PHE A 331 1.51 -1.57 32.05
C PHE A 331 1.92 -0.64 33.18
N LEU A 332 1.74 0.66 32.94
CA LEU A 332 1.71 1.71 33.95
C LEU A 332 0.40 2.49 33.79
N LEU A 333 -0.46 2.39 34.81
CA LEU A 333 -1.70 3.15 34.88
C LEU A 333 -1.50 4.33 35.82
N ARG A 334 -1.70 5.55 35.32
CA ARG A 334 -1.72 6.78 36.11
C ARG A 334 -3.18 7.13 36.40
N LEU A 335 -3.54 7.20 37.67
CA LEU A 335 -4.90 7.52 38.13
C LEU A 335 -4.90 8.86 38.89
N PRO A 336 -5.82 9.79 38.57
CA PRO A 336 -6.01 10.98 39.39
C PRO A 336 -6.46 10.62 40.81
N CYS A 337 -5.93 11.32 41.80
CA CYS A 337 -6.34 11.16 43.20
C CYS A 337 -7.57 11.98 43.55
N GLY A 338 -8.38 11.45 44.47
CA GLY A 338 -9.66 12.02 44.91
C GLY A 338 -10.87 11.33 44.29
N GLU A 339 -12.05 11.93 44.53
CA GLU A 339 -13.32 11.37 44.06
C GLU A 339 -13.42 11.40 42.53
N PRO A 340 -13.71 10.26 41.88
CA PRO A 340 -13.93 10.23 40.44
C PRO A 340 -15.22 10.99 40.05
N PRO A 341 -15.33 11.45 38.79
CA PRO A 341 -16.61 11.88 38.25
C PRO A 341 -17.68 10.78 38.38
N PRO A 342 -18.98 11.11 38.44
CA PRO A 342 -20.03 10.10 38.56
C PRO A 342 -20.01 9.03 37.46
N SER A 343 -19.52 9.36 36.26
CA SER A 343 -19.36 8.44 35.13
C SER A 343 -18.02 7.67 35.12
N GLY A 344 -17.10 7.97 36.06
CA GLY A 344 -15.73 7.47 36.06
C GLY A 344 -14.72 8.48 35.50
N TRP A 345 -13.44 8.14 35.58
CA TRP A 345 -12.38 8.94 34.96
C TRP A 345 -12.34 8.70 33.44
N PRO A 346 -12.23 9.73 32.60
CA PRO A 346 -11.99 9.52 31.17
C PRO A 346 -10.66 8.78 30.98
N LEU A 347 -10.63 7.86 30.02
CA LEU A 347 -9.51 6.93 29.79
C LEU A 347 -8.69 7.35 28.57
N ALA A 348 -7.38 7.42 28.73
CA ALA A 348 -6.42 7.49 27.64
C ALA A 348 -5.56 6.23 27.62
N VAL A 349 -5.52 5.53 26.49
CA VAL A 349 -4.59 4.44 26.25
C VAL A 349 -3.41 4.99 25.45
N PHE A 350 -2.19 4.72 25.93
CA PHE A 350 -0.95 5.14 25.30
C PHE A 350 -0.02 3.95 25.04
N ILE A 351 0.19 3.57 23.79
CA ILE A 351 1.15 2.52 23.44
C ILE A 351 2.42 3.15 22.89
N THR A 352 3.56 2.76 23.43
CA THR A 352 4.86 3.18 22.89
C THR A 352 5.18 2.47 21.59
N GLY A 353 6.08 3.06 20.82
CA GLY A 353 6.59 2.50 19.58
C GLY A 353 7.44 1.26 19.77
N THR A 354 7.95 0.78 18.64
CA THR A 354 8.97 -0.26 18.59
C THR A 354 10.10 0.02 19.56
N GLY A 355 10.46 -0.97 20.38
CA GLY A 355 11.52 -0.82 21.38
C GLY A 355 11.17 0.02 22.61
N GLY A 356 9.95 0.54 22.73
CA GLY A 356 9.48 1.25 23.92
C GLY A 356 9.12 0.35 25.10
N ASP A 357 8.77 0.98 26.22
CA ASP A 357 8.37 0.36 27.47
C ASP A 357 7.07 0.95 28.03
N ALA A 358 6.56 0.38 29.12
CA ALA A 358 5.29 0.81 29.71
C ALA A 358 5.32 2.17 30.41
N SER A 359 6.50 2.77 30.63
CA SER A 359 6.68 4.02 31.39
C SER A 359 7.21 5.18 30.53
N PRO A 360 6.50 5.56 29.45
CA PRO A 360 6.96 6.65 28.59
C PRO A 360 6.85 8.02 29.25
N ASN A 361 7.62 8.96 28.71
CA ASN A 361 7.33 10.38 28.84
C ASN A 361 6.14 10.73 27.94
N LEU A 362 5.00 11.07 28.53
CA LEU A 362 3.78 11.38 27.77
C LEU A 362 3.94 12.74 27.04
N PRO A 363 3.56 12.82 25.74
CA PRO A 363 3.66 14.07 24.98
C PRO A 363 2.50 15.05 25.23
N PHE A 364 1.70 14.82 26.27
CA PHE A 364 0.54 15.62 26.65
C PHE A 364 0.38 15.68 28.16
N THR A 365 -0.32 16.72 28.64
CA THR A 365 -0.74 16.81 30.04
C THR A 365 -2.00 16.00 30.28
N HIS A 366 -2.07 15.23 31.37
CA HIS A 366 -3.17 14.30 31.66
C HIS A 366 -4.00 14.67 32.90
N GLU A 367 -4.15 15.96 33.19
CA GLU A 367 -4.99 16.42 34.29
C GLU A 367 -6.43 15.90 34.17
N GLY A 368 -6.89 15.13 35.16
CA GLY A 368 -8.24 14.57 35.20
C GLY A 368 -8.48 13.37 34.26
N TRP A 369 -7.43 12.71 33.77
CA TRP A 369 -7.52 11.49 32.95
C TRP A 369 -6.84 10.31 33.63
N ALA A 370 -7.47 9.14 33.54
CA ALA A 370 -6.79 7.87 33.76
C ALA A 370 -5.96 7.56 32.51
N VAL A 371 -4.65 7.31 32.66
CA VAL A 371 -3.76 7.02 31.52
C VAL A 371 -3.13 5.66 31.67
N ALA A 372 -3.55 4.70 30.85
CA ALA A 372 -2.93 3.39 30.75
C ALA A 372 -1.83 3.42 29.69
N SER A 373 -0.59 3.12 30.07
CA SER A 373 0.53 2.98 29.14
C SER A 373 1.03 1.55 29.10
N ILE A 374 1.30 0.98 27.91
CA ILE A 374 1.84 -0.38 27.78
C ILE A 374 3.08 -0.47 26.89
N ALA A 375 3.90 -1.49 27.14
CA ALA A 375 4.95 -1.92 26.23
C ALA A 375 4.34 -2.83 25.14
N PRO A 376 4.50 -2.52 23.84
CA PRO A 376 3.90 -3.33 22.77
C PRO A 376 4.59 -4.69 22.60
N VAL A 377 4.05 -5.59 21.78
CA VAL A 377 4.69 -6.90 21.48
C VAL A 377 6.12 -6.74 20.94
N TYR A 378 6.41 -5.67 20.20
CA TYR A 378 7.76 -5.33 19.70
C TYR A 378 8.53 -4.36 20.61
N GLY A 379 8.13 -4.24 21.88
CA GLY A 379 8.75 -3.41 22.91
C GLY A 379 10.06 -3.99 23.46
N PHE A 380 10.69 -3.25 24.37
CA PHE A 380 11.93 -3.67 25.03
C PHE A 380 11.73 -4.98 25.83
N GLY A 381 12.71 -5.89 25.74
CA GLY A 381 12.66 -7.18 26.46
C GLY A 381 11.68 -8.21 25.90
N ARG A 382 11.00 -7.92 24.79
CA ARG A 382 9.96 -8.80 24.21
C ARG A 382 10.51 -9.80 23.20
N GLY A 383 11.61 -10.47 23.52
CA GLY A 383 12.13 -11.60 22.74
C GLY A 383 12.87 -11.26 21.43
N VAL A 384 12.79 -10.03 20.91
CA VAL A 384 13.66 -9.60 19.80
C VAL A 384 15.11 -9.55 20.27
N GLN A 385 16.03 -10.04 19.44
CA GLN A 385 17.47 -10.04 19.70
C GLN A 385 18.22 -9.55 18.46
N LEU A 386 19.41 -8.97 18.66
CA LEU A 386 20.31 -8.67 17.56
C LEU A 386 20.96 -9.97 17.06
N THR A 387 20.54 -10.46 15.90
CA THR A 387 21.07 -11.71 15.32
C THR A 387 22.36 -11.46 14.53
N PRO A 388 23.22 -12.48 14.32
CA PRO A 388 24.40 -12.34 13.45
C PRO A 388 24.05 -11.89 12.03
N GLU A 389 22.90 -12.31 11.53
CA GLU A 389 22.37 -11.91 10.23
C GLU A 389 22.06 -10.40 10.19
N MET A 390 21.40 -9.88 11.22
CA MET A 390 21.14 -8.45 11.36
C MET A 390 22.44 -7.64 11.44
N VAL A 391 23.48 -8.17 12.10
CA VAL A 391 24.79 -7.52 12.12
C VAL A 391 25.41 -7.46 10.71
N GLN A 392 25.25 -8.50 9.90
CA GLN A 392 25.69 -8.49 8.50
C GLN A 392 24.90 -7.50 7.63
N LEU A 393 23.64 -7.23 7.98
CA LEU A 393 22.82 -6.17 7.39
C LEU A 393 23.22 -4.75 7.86
N GLY A 394 24.22 -4.63 8.74
CA GLY A 394 24.73 -3.36 9.25
C GLY A 394 24.01 -2.84 10.51
N LEU A 395 23.16 -3.66 11.13
CA LEU A 395 22.48 -3.29 12.38
C LEU A 395 23.44 -3.51 13.55
N SER A 396 23.44 -2.59 14.51
CA SER A 396 24.40 -2.62 15.63
C SER A 396 23.74 -2.53 17.00
N THR A 397 22.45 -2.22 17.06
CA THR A 397 21.72 -2.06 18.32
C THR A 397 20.50 -2.97 18.38
N LEU A 398 20.06 -3.30 19.60
CA LEU A 398 18.80 -4.00 19.80
C LEU A 398 17.61 -3.23 19.23
N PHE A 399 17.65 -1.90 19.33
CA PHE A 399 16.63 -1.04 18.76
C PHE A 399 16.55 -1.16 17.24
N ASP A 400 17.68 -1.25 16.54
CA ASP A 400 17.70 -1.50 15.09
C ASP A 400 17.08 -2.85 14.75
N ALA A 401 17.38 -3.88 15.53
CA ALA A 401 16.79 -5.21 15.37
C ALA A 401 15.26 -5.18 15.54
N GLN A 402 14.76 -4.49 16.58
CA GLN A 402 13.33 -4.32 16.81
C GLN A 402 12.65 -3.58 15.65
N ARG A 403 13.27 -2.51 15.11
CA ARG A 403 12.74 -1.80 13.95
C ARG A 403 12.66 -2.69 12.72
N LEU A 404 13.74 -3.41 12.40
CA LEU A 404 13.75 -4.32 11.25
C LEU A 404 12.67 -5.39 11.40
N THR A 405 12.52 -5.97 12.59
CA THR A 405 11.50 -7.00 12.86
C THR A 405 10.07 -6.45 12.83
N MET A 406 9.82 -5.21 13.30
CA MET A 406 8.49 -4.59 13.24
C MET A 406 8.07 -4.29 11.80
N TYR A 407 8.92 -3.66 11.00
CA TYR A 407 8.60 -3.36 9.59
C TYR A 407 8.71 -4.60 8.70
N ASN A 408 9.56 -5.54 9.11
CA ASN A 408 9.74 -6.89 8.58
C ASN A 408 9.82 -7.03 7.06
N PHE A 409 10.61 -6.18 6.39
CA PHE A 409 10.80 -6.28 4.94
C PHE A 409 11.39 -7.62 4.45
N LEU A 410 11.89 -8.46 5.36
CA LEU A 410 12.38 -9.81 5.09
C LEU A 410 11.29 -10.89 5.19
N ASN A 411 10.11 -10.56 5.72
CA ASN A 411 8.98 -11.46 5.85
C ASN A 411 7.65 -10.69 5.59
N PRO A 412 7.18 -10.64 4.34
CA PRO A 412 6.01 -9.86 3.93
C PRO A 412 4.70 -10.15 4.70
N PRO A 413 4.32 -11.41 5.01
CA PRO A 413 3.16 -11.69 5.87
C PRO A 413 3.24 -10.99 7.22
N ALA A 414 4.39 -11.08 7.90
CA ALA A 414 4.62 -10.38 9.16
C ALA A 414 4.63 -8.86 8.98
N ALA A 415 5.22 -8.33 7.91
CA ALA A 415 5.22 -6.90 7.62
C ALA A 415 3.79 -6.33 7.52
N ARG A 416 2.87 -7.07 6.88
CA ARG A 416 1.45 -6.71 6.77
C ARG A 416 0.73 -6.83 8.11
N ALA A 417 0.99 -7.89 8.87
CA ALA A 417 0.24 -8.22 10.08
C ALA A 417 0.77 -7.55 11.35
N ASN A 418 2.02 -7.09 11.40
CA ASN A 418 2.59 -6.43 12.58
C ASN A 418 1.83 -5.14 12.98
N PRO A 419 1.45 -4.24 12.05
CA PRO A 419 0.57 -3.12 12.37
C PRO A 419 -0.81 -3.56 12.87
N ILE A 420 -1.36 -4.66 12.33
CA ILE A 420 -2.65 -5.21 12.77
C ILE A 420 -2.55 -5.73 14.21
N GLN A 421 -1.48 -6.47 14.52
CA GLN A 421 -1.19 -6.92 15.89
C GLN A 421 -1.06 -5.74 16.86
N GLN A 422 -0.36 -4.67 16.48
CA GLN A 422 -0.24 -3.49 17.34
C GLN A 422 -1.58 -2.75 17.51
N ALA A 423 -2.42 -2.70 16.47
CA ALA A 423 -3.78 -2.16 16.57
C ALA A 423 -4.68 -3.03 17.46
N ALA A 424 -4.51 -4.35 17.40
CA ALA A 424 -5.19 -5.29 18.28
C ALA A 424 -4.85 -5.04 19.75
N GLU A 425 -3.57 -4.80 20.06
CA GLU A 425 -3.13 -4.47 21.42
C GLU A 425 -3.80 -3.18 21.95
N PHE A 426 -4.00 -2.16 21.09
CA PHE A 426 -4.76 -0.97 21.48
C PHE A 426 -6.20 -1.30 21.88
N LEU A 427 -6.88 -2.13 21.09
CA LEU A 427 -8.27 -2.50 21.35
C LEU A 427 -8.39 -3.39 22.59
N GLU A 428 -7.53 -4.39 22.73
CA GLU A 428 -7.49 -5.26 23.91
C GLU A 428 -7.21 -4.47 25.20
N VAL A 429 -6.24 -3.55 25.18
CA VAL A 429 -5.95 -2.69 26.34
C VAL A 429 -7.14 -1.78 26.65
N LEU A 430 -7.82 -1.25 25.64
CA LEU A 430 -9.01 -0.44 25.85
C LEU A 430 -10.09 -1.25 26.59
N GLU A 431 -10.40 -2.45 26.13
CA GLU A 431 -11.36 -3.36 26.78
C GLU A 431 -10.93 -3.75 28.20
N ALA A 432 -9.62 -4.00 28.40
CA ALA A 432 -9.07 -4.36 29.70
C ALA A 432 -9.27 -3.24 30.75
N PHE A 433 -9.02 -1.99 30.36
CA PHE A 433 -9.08 -0.84 31.26
C PHE A 433 -10.45 -0.18 31.32
N GLU A 434 -11.34 -0.42 30.35
CA GLU A 434 -12.76 -0.05 30.43
C GLU A 434 -13.48 -0.75 31.59
N HIS A 435 -13.11 -2.01 31.84
CA HIS A 435 -13.70 -2.82 32.91
C HIS A 435 -12.89 -2.81 34.21
N LEU A 436 -11.76 -2.11 34.26
CA LEU A 436 -10.93 -2.06 35.45
C LEU A 436 -11.66 -1.33 36.58
N GLN A 437 -11.81 -2.03 37.71
CA GLN A 437 -12.25 -1.45 38.97
C GLN A 437 -11.11 -1.52 39.98
N VAL A 438 -10.72 -0.37 40.52
CA VAL A 438 -9.69 -0.26 41.55
C VAL A 438 -10.35 0.14 42.87
N ASP A 439 -9.82 -0.31 44.00
CA ASP A 439 -10.28 0.14 45.32
C ASP A 439 -10.18 1.67 45.43
N GLY A 440 -11.22 2.33 45.94
CA GLY A 440 -11.21 3.77 46.17
C GLY A 440 -10.08 4.21 47.09
N ALA A 441 -9.70 3.37 48.06
CA ALA A 441 -8.61 3.65 48.98
C ALA A 441 -7.27 3.88 48.27
N THR A 442 -7.08 3.29 47.07
CA THR A 442 -5.86 3.46 46.26
C THR A 442 -5.60 4.90 45.84
N VAL A 443 -6.68 5.67 45.65
CA VAL A 443 -6.59 7.07 45.20
C VAL A 443 -7.16 8.05 46.22
N GLY A 444 -7.48 7.58 47.43
CA GLY A 444 -8.13 8.40 48.46
C GLY A 444 -9.61 8.72 48.17
N ALA A 445 -10.30 7.90 47.37
CA ALA A 445 -11.73 7.99 47.11
C ALA A 445 -12.55 7.12 48.07
N THR A 446 -13.80 7.50 48.30
CA THR A 446 -14.75 6.74 49.13
C THR A 446 -15.52 5.68 48.34
N VAL A 447 -15.43 5.72 47.01
CA VAL A 447 -16.05 4.76 46.09
C VAL A 447 -15.00 4.07 45.22
N PRO A 448 -15.27 2.87 44.68
CA PRO A 448 -14.36 2.23 43.73
C PRO A 448 -14.09 3.12 42.52
N VAL A 449 -12.83 3.16 42.09
CA VAL A 449 -12.41 3.88 40.89
C VAL A 449 -12.80 3.07 39.66
N ARG A 450 -13.36 3.77 38.67
CA ARG A 450 -13.76 3.24 37.37
C ARG A 450 -13.36 4.20 36.26
N THR A 451 -13.30 3.71 35.03
CA THR A 451 -13.14 4.51 33.82
C THR A 451 -14.50 4.84 33.20
N ASP A 452 -14.56 5.95 32.45
CA ASP A 452 -15.74 6.40 31.71
C ASP A 452 -15.70 5.84 30.27
N PRO A 453 -16.51 4.83 29.92
CA PRO A 453 -16.48 4.21 28.60
C PRO A 453 -16.94 5.16 27.49
N ALA A 454 -17.67 6.23 27.81
CA ALA A 454 -18.10 7.23 26.83
C ALA A 454 -16.99 8.26 26.50
N ARG A 455 -15.86 8.22 27.22
CA ARG A 455 -14.77 9.20 27.08
C ARG A 455 -13.41 8.49 27.03
N GLN A 456 -13.13 7.93 25.86
CA GLN A 456 -11.90 7.21 25.57
C GLN A 456 -11.07 7.93 24.51
N VAL A 457 -9.75 7.91 24.68
CA VAL A 457 -8.77 8.39 23.68
C VAL A 457 -7.70 7.32 23.52
N VAL A 458 -7.34 7.03 22.28
CA VAL A 458 -6.21 6.16 21.94
C VAL A 458 -5.12 7.03 21.34
N SER A 459 -3.88 6.87 21.82
CA SER A 459 -2.71 7.60 21.35
C SER A 459 -1.48 6.71 21.35
N GLY A 460 -0.50 7.01 20.52
CA GLY A 460 0.79 6.33 20.57
C GLY A 460 1.89 7.21 19.99
N GLN A 461 3.13 6.79 20.21
CA GLN A 461 4.30 7.45 19.62
C GLN A 461 5.29 6.38 19.18
N SER A 462 5.66 6.42 17.90
CA SER A 462 6.79 5.64 17.39
C SER A 462 8.14 6.33 17.62
#